data_AF-A0A9P4YBU6-F1
#
_entry.id   AF-A0A9P4YBU6-F1
#
_cell.length_a   1.000
_cell.length_b   1.000
_cell.length_c   1.000
_cell.angle_alpha   90.00
_cell.angle_beta   90.00
_cell.angle_gamma   90.00
#
_symmetry.space_group_name_H-M   'P 1'
#
loop_
_entity.id
_entity.type
_entity.pdbx_description
1 polymer ?
#
loop_
_entity_poly.entity_id
_entity_poly.type
_entity_poly.pdbx_seq_one_letter_code
_entity_poly.pdbx_strand_id
1 'polypeptide(L)'
;MDFNFDLAEPLETRTTSHQRNFSRSLLSNIKFEPRTAEQREADAKRNAPKYAREKAVNSMLTARFLKAKKTFDAFYGYNIDEAWDGDAGAWREEADPWLRIPAGATDNNNNGDDDDTVTEFLRGYTRQRVEAHKEEVEKELVSADELEALAGAVLRVARVDLEAAGRDNKSLDADFKKRVLGVVAELKTEYNLPQSAPEDQDEEEVEEETNGVGGA
;
A
#
# COMPACT_ATOMS: atom_id res chain seq x y z
N MET A 1 18.32 -43.58 66.34
CA MET A 1 18.38 -43.56 64.86
C MET A 1 17.74 -42.26 64.46
N ASP A 2 18.59 -41.25 64.29
CA ASP A 2 18.21 -39.85 64.12
C ASP A 2 18.04 -39.55 62.62
N PHE A 3 16.84 -39.11 62.23
CA PHE A 3 16.56 -38.63 60.89
C PHE A 3 16.74 -37.11 60.87
N ASN A 4 17.92 -36.67 60.39
CA ASN A 4 18.16 -35.28 60.03
C ASN A 4 17.59 -35.04 58.62
N PHE A 5 16.65 -34.10 58.55
CA PHE A 5 15.99 -33.61 57.34
C PHE A 5 16.43 -32.17 57.16
N ASP A 6 17.47 -31.92 56.35
CA ASP A 6 17.65 -30.64 55.66
C ASP A 6 18.82 -30.72 54.66
N LEU A 7 18.55 -30.49 53.37
CA LEU A 7 19.09 -29.35 52.62
C LEU A 7 18.71 -29.43 51.12
N ALA A 8 17.90 -28.45 50.73
CA ALA A 8 17.73 -27.82 49.42
C ALA A 8 18.55 -28.34 48.21
N GLU A 9 17.85 -28.79 47.18
CA GLU A 9 18.32 -28.76 45.79
C GLU A 9 17.53 -27.70 45.00
N PRO A 10 18.17 -26.71 44.35
CA PRO A 10 17.49 -25.72 43.55
C PRO A 10 17.09 -26.28 42.17
N LEU A 11 15.88 -25.91 41.77
CA LEU A 11 15.27 -26.15 40.46
C LEU A 11 16.17 -25.63 39.33
N GLU A 12 16.91 -26.53 38.68
CA GLU A 12 17.51 -26.24 37.38
C GLU A 12 16.41 -26.11 36.33
N THR A 13 16.39 -24.92 35.73
CA THR A 13 15.48 -24.49 34.69
C THR A 13 15.65 -25.34 33.44
N ARG A 14 14.68 -26.23 33.18
CA ARG A 14 14.46 -26.85 31.87
C ARG A 14 14.07 -25.77 30.85
N THR A 15 15.07 -25.12 30.25
CA THR A 15 14.89 -24.38 29.00
C THR A 15 14.98 -25.38 27.85
N THR A 16 13.83 -25.84 27.37
CA THR A 16 13.75 -26.56 26.08
C THR A 16 13.99 -25.58 24.94
N SER A 17 15.27 -25.31 24.68
CA SER A 17 15.75 -24.71 23.44
C SER A 17 15.51 -25.71 22.29
N HIS A 18 14.34 -25.66 21.66
CA HIS A 18 14.19 -26.17 20.30
C HIS A 18 14.88 -25.18 19.34
N GLN A 19 16.21 -25.15 19.40
CA GLN A 19 17.02 -24.62 18.33
C GLN A 19 16.75 -25.48 17.10
N ARG A 20 16.03 -24.91 16.14
CA ARG A 20 15.95 -25.40 14.76
C ARG A 20 17.37 -25.46 14.22
N ASN A 21 17.99 -26.64 14.32
CA ASN A 21 19.21 -27.00 13.61
C ASN A 21 18.88 -27.09 12.12
N PHE A 22 18.66 -25.94 11.47
CA PHE A 22 18.86 -25.85 10.04
C PHE A 22 20.35 -26.07 9.82
N SER A 23 20.67 -27.21 9.23
CA SER A 23 22.01 -27.67 8.91
C SER A 23 22.82 -26.58 8.22
N ARG A 24 23.67 -25.87 9.00
CA ARG A 24 24.70 -24.93 8.49
C ARG A 24 25.70 -25.60 7.54
N SER A 25 25.63 -26.91 7.31
CA SER A 25 26.55 -27.66 6.44
C SER A 25 26.15 -27.74 4.96
N LEU A 26 24.94 -27.31 4.56
CA LEU A 26 24.55 -27.24 3.13
C LEU A 26 24.81 -25.87 2.49
N LEU A 27 25.11 -24.84 3.30
CA LEU A 27 25.37 -23.48 2.83
C LEU A 27 26.86 -23.09 2.88
N SER A 28 27.73 -23.90 3.51
CA SER A 28 29.15 -23.56 3.70
C SER A 28 30.00 -23.64 2.42
N ASN A 29 29.48 -24.25 1.34
CA ASN A 29 30.18 -24.42 0.06
C ASN A 29 29.60 -23.57 -1.08
N ILE A 30 28.50 -22.85 -0.85
CA ILE A 30 28.03 -21.84 -1.81
C ILE A 30 28.82 -20.58 -1.50
N LYS A 31 29.96 -20.40 -2.18
CA LYS A 31 30.64 -19.12 -2.21
C LYS A 31 29.70 -18.12 -2.89
N PHE A 32 28.95 -17.37 -2.09
CA PHE A 32 28.35 -16.13 -2.58
C PHE A 32 29.51 -15.19 -2.86
N GLU A 33 30.01 -15.22 -4.09
CA GLU A 33 30.95 -14.20 -4.54
C GLU A 33 30.27 -12.84 -4.36
N PRO A 34 30.87 -11.91 -3.60
CA PRO A 34 30.30 -10.57 -3.46
C PRO A 34 30.23 -9.94 -4.86
N ARG A 35 29.06 -9.40 -5.22
CA ARG A 35 28.84 -8.78 -6.53
C ARG A 35 29.92 -7.74 -6.81
N THR A 36 30.46 -7.75 -8.03
CA THR A 36 31.46 -6.77 -8.45
C THR A 36 30.87 -5.35 -8.41
N ALA A 37 31.72 -4.33 -8.38
CA ALA A 37 31.25 -2.93 -8.44
C ALA A 37 30.41 -2.67 -9.70
N GLU A 38 30.84 -3.22 -10.84
CA GLU A 38 30.13 -3.11 -12.13
C GLU A 38 28.76 -3.80 -12.09
N GLN A 39 28.66 -4.98 -11.46
CA GLN A 39 27.36 -5.67 -11.30
C GLN A 39 26.41 -4.85 -10.42
N ARG A 40 26.90 -4.27 -9.32
CA ARG A 40 26.08 -3.41 -8.45
C ARG A 40 25.61 -2.14 -9.16
N GLU A 41 26.45 -1.53 -9.98
CA GLU A 41 26.07 -0.36 -10.79
C GLU A 41 25.05 -0.72 -11.87
N ALA A 42 25.23 -1.85 -12.56
CA ALA A 42 24.27 -2.37 -13.53
C ALA A 42 22.90 -2.65 -12.88
N ASP A 43 22.88 -3.29 -11.72
CA ASP A 43 21.67 -3.54 -10.93
C ASP A 43 20.99 -2.25 -10.46
N ALA A 44 21.78 -1.28 -9.99
CA ALA A 44 21.27 0.01 -9.55
C ALA A 44 20.63 0.78 -10.72
N LYS A 45 21.27 0.77 -11.89
CA LYS A 45 20.72 1.38 -13.11
C LYS A 45 19.44 0.67 -13.56
N ARG A 46 19.44 -0.66 -13.49
CA ARG A 46 18.31 -1.51 -13.85
C ARG A 46 17.09 -1.26 -12.95
N ASN A 47 17.30 -1.07 -11.65
CA ASN A 47 16.23 -0.82 -10.69
C ASN A 47 15.97 0.66 -10.44
N ALA A 48 16.66 1.57 -11.11
CA ALA A 48 16.50 3.01 -10.93
C ALA A 48 15.03 3.47 -11.13
N PRO A 49 14.27 2.98 -12.14
CA PRO A 49 12.86 3.36 -12.29
C PRO A 49 11.99 2.92 -11.12
N LYS A 50 12.24 1.72 -10.58
CA LYS A 50 11.56 1.20 -9.38
C LYS A 50 11.78 2.13 -8.19
N TYR A 51 13.02 2.51 -7.91
CA TYR A 51 13.35 3.41 -6.79
C TYR A 51 12.87 4.85 -7.01
N ALA A 52 12.85 5.33 -8.26
CA ALA A 52 12.30 6.64 -8.58
C ALA A 52 10.81 6.72 -8.26
N ARG A 53 10.05 5.67 -8.57
CA ARG A 53 8.62 5.57 -8.22
C ARG A 53 8.39 5.54 -6.72
N GLU A 54 9.11 4.69 -5.99
CA GLU A 54 9.02 4.68 -4.52
C GLU A 54 9.36 6.04 -3.91
N LYS A 55 10.40 6.71 -4.42
CA LYS A 55 10.79 8.04 -3.95
C LYS A 55 9.72 9.10 -4.23
N ALA A 56 9.09 9.08 -5.41
CA ALA A 56 8.03 10.01 -5.76
C ALA A 56 6.82 9.86 -4.84
N VAL A 57 6.37 8.61 -4.63
CA VAL A 57 5.26 8.32 -3.71
C VAL A 57 5.62 8.71 -2.27
N ASN A 58 6.87 8.46 -1.86
CA ASN A 58 7.39 8.86 -0.55
C ASN A 58 7.60 10.38 -0.39
N SER A 59 7.49 11.18 -1.45
CA SER A 59 7.54 12.64 -1.32
C SER A 59 6.20 13.25 -0.89
N MET A 60 5.11 12.48 -0.97
CA MET A 60 3.74 12.90 -0.61
C MET A 60 3.26 12.36 0.74
N LEU A 61 4.15 11.96 1.65
CA LEU A 61 3.83 11.18 2.87
C LEU A 61 3.06 11.96 3.95
N THR A 62 1.90 12.52 3.64
CA THR A 62 0.91 12.79 4.69
C THR A 62 0.37 11.44 5.20
N ALA A 63 0.02 11.37 6.48
CA ALA A 63 -0.51 10.15 7.09
C ALA A 63 -1.74 9.61 6.33
N ARG A 64 -2.56 10.51 5.78
CA ARG A 64 -3.74 10.18 4.97
C ARG A 64 -3.39 9.46 3.66
N PHE A 65 -2.44 9.98 2.87
CA PHE A 65 -2.08 9.35 1.59
C PHE A 65 -1.36 8.02 1.80
N LEU A 66 -0.53 7.94 2.84
CA LEU A 66 0.08 6.68 3.27
C LEU A 66 -0.94 5.61 3.64
N LYS A 67 -1.95 5.99 4.42
CA LYS A 67 -3.04 5.08 4.80
C LYS A 67 -3.79 4.60 3.56
N ALA A 68 -4.16 5.51 2.65
CA ALA A 68 -4.86 5.16 1.42
C ALA A 68 -4.06 4.19 0.54
N LYS A 69 -2.77 4.46 0.32
CA LYS A 69 -1.88 3.57 -0.44
C LYS A 69 -1.81 2.18 0.20
N LYS A 70 -1.57 2.10 1.51
CA LYS A 70 -1.48 0.82 2.23
C LYS A 70 -2.79 0.03 2.12
N THR A 71 -3.93 0.69 2.27
CA THR A 71 -5.24 0.04 2.12
C THR A 71 -5.45 -0.51 0.72
N PHE A 72 -5.12 0.27 -0.31
CA PHE A 72 -5.24 -0.16 -1.71
C PHE A 72 -4.27 -1.29 -2.05
N ASP A 73 -3.00 -1.17 -1.65
CA ASP A 73 -1.98 -2.20 -1.84
C ASP A 73 -2.40 -3.51 -1.18
N ALA A 74 -2.90 -3.46 0.07
CA ALA A 74 -3.34 -4.63 0.81
C ALA A 74 -4.56 -5.31 0.17
N PHE A 75 -5.51 -4.52 -0.36
CA PHE A 75 -6.69 -5.06 -1.03
C PHE A 75 -6.32 -5.90 -2.27
N TYR A 76 -5.37 -5.42 -3.07
CA TYR A 76 -4.91 -6.15 -4.27
C TYR A 76 -3.73 -7.10 -4.02
N GLY A 77 -3.21 -7.16 -2.79
CA GLY A 77 -1.99 -7.92 -2.50
C GLY A 77 -0.76 -7.42 -3.27
N TYR A 78 -0.68 -6.12 -3.54
CA TYR A 78 0.36 -5.53 -4.38
C TYR A 78 1.77 -5.71 -3.80
N ASN A 79 2.68 -6.19 -4.65
CA ASN A 79 4.10 -6.29 -4.36
C ASN A 79 4.93 -5.68 -5.49
N ILE A 80 5.71 -4.65 -5.17
CA ILE A 80 6.54 -3.94 -6.16
C ILE A 80 7.63 -4.84 -6.79
N ASP A 81 8.14 -5.83 -6.06
CA ASP A 81 9.12 -6.79 -6.60
C ASP A 81 8.51 -7.76 -7.62
N GLU A 82 7.20 -8.02 -7.51
CA GLU A 82 6.48 -8.86 -8.46
C GLU A 82 6.04 -8.05 -9.70
N ALA A 83 5.72 -6.77 -9.49
CA ALA A 83 5.30 -5.83 -10.53
C ALA A 83 6.46 -5.28 -11.37
N TRP A 84 7.69 -5.23 -10.83
CA TRP A 84 8.87 -4.76 -11.56
C TRP A 84 9.66 -5.93 -12.17
N ASP A 85 9.72 -6.00 -13.49
CA ASP A 85 10.65 -6.89 -14.17
C ASP A 85 12.01 -6.20 -14.31
N GLY A 86 12.93 -6.53 -13.42
CA GLY A 86 14.29 -6.01 -13.48
C GLY A 86 15.00 -6.39 -14.78
N ASP A 87 14.84 -7.61 -15.28
CA ASP A 87 15.59 -8.06 -16.47
C ASP A 87 15.10 -7.35 -17.74
N ALA A 88 13.78 -7.16 -17.86
CA ALA A 88 13.18 -6.38 -18.94
C ALA A 88 13.28 -4.86 -18.74
N GLY A 89 13.53 -4.40 -17.51
CA GLY A 89 13.50 -2.99 -17.15
C GLY A 89 12.11 -2.36 -17.33
N ALA A 90 11.05 -3.11 -17.05
CA ALA A 90 9.68 -2.73 -17.35
C ALA A 90 8.70 -3.13 -16.23
N TRP A 91 7.58 -2.40 -16.16
CA TRP A 91 6.46 -2.71 -15.28
C TRP A 91 5.55 -3.78 -15.90
N ARG A 92 5.14 -4.75 -15.10
CA ARG A 92 4.12 -5.75 -15.45
C ARG A 92 2.75 -5.21 -15.09
N GLU A 93 1.97 -4.79 -16.10
CA GLU A 93 0.67 -4.14 -15.90
C GLU A 93 -0.33 -5.04 -15.16
N GLU A 94 -0.26 -6.36 -15.42
CA GLU A 94 -1.11 -7.36 -14.79
C GLU A 94 -0.86 -7.51 -13.29
N ALA A 95 0.37 -7.27 -12.84
CA ALA A 95 0.77 -7.37 -11.43
C ALA A 95 0.73 -6.02 -10.70
N ASP A 96 0.42 -4.93 -11.41
CA ASP A 96 0.44 -3.57 -10.89
C ASP A 96 -0.95 -2.91 -10.94
N PRO A 97 -1.72 -2.93 -9.84
CA PRO A 97 -3.05 -2.35 -9.82
C PRO A 97 -3.04 -0.83 -10.04
N TRP A 98 -1.94 -0.12 -9.73
CA TRP A 98 -1.87 1.33 -9.92
C TRP A 98 -1.80 1.73 -11.39
N LEU A 99 -1.14 0.92 -12.22
CA LEU A 99 -1.06 1.15 -13.66
C LEU A 99 -2.35 0.80 -14.41
N ARG A 100 -3.28 0.09 -13.75
CA ARG A 100 -4.61 -0.28 -14.28
C ARG A 100 -5.69 0.77 -14.00
N ILE A 101 -5.43 1.73 -13.12
CA ILE A 101 -6.38 2.79 -12.72
C ILE A 101 -6.94 3.62 -13.90
N PRO A 102 -6.25 3.82 -15.03
CA PRO A 102 -6.86 4.43 -16.22
C PRO A 102 -7.38 3.42 -17.27
N ALA A 103 -7.10 2.11 -17.12
CA ALA A 103 -7.37 1.09 -18.15
C ALA A 103 -8.84 0.64 -18.22
N GLY A 104 -9.69 1.05 -17.27
CA GLY A 104 -11.15 0.83 -17.30
C GLY A 104 -11.94 1.92 -18.04
N ALA A 105 -11.28 2.81 -18.79
CA ALA A 105 -11.92 3.94 -19.47
C ALA A 105 -11.61 3.97 -20.99
N THR A 106 -11.33 2.82 -21.59
CA THR A 106 -11.13 2.69 -23.03
C THR A 106 -12.23 1.83 -23.64
N ASP A 107 -13.47 2.31 -23.56
CA ASP A 107 -14.39 2.26 -24.69
C ASP A 107 -15.53 3.27 -24.46
N ASN A 108 -15.73 4.17 -25.42
CA ASN A 108 -16.86 5.12 -25.48
C ASN A 108 -18.19 4.40 -25.81
N ASN A 109 -18.36 3.15 -25.35
CA ASN A 109 -19.57 2.37 -25.56
C ASN A 109 -20.28 2.21 -24.23
N ASN A 110 -21.35 2.98 -24.07
CA ASN A 110 -22.34 2.94 -22.99
C ASN A 110 -22.91 1.52 -22.76
N ASN A 111 -22.18 0.64 -22.09
CA ASN A 111 -22.66 -0.65 -21.58
C ASN A 111 -22.18 -0.84 -20.13
N GLY A 112 -22.67 0.00 -19.22
CA GLY A 112 -23.13 -0.36 -17.86
C GLY A 112 -22.22 -1.06 -16.83
N ASP A 113 -21.04 -1.58 -17.16
CA ASP A 113 -20.26 -2.46 -16.25
C ASP A 113 -18.72 -2.26 -16.36
N ASP A 114 -18.27 -1.09 -16.81
CA ASP A 114 -16.83 -0.77 -16.83
C ASP A 114 -16.39 -0.19 -15.47
N ASP A 115 -16.36 -1.05 -14.45
CA ASP A 115 -15.77 -0.73 -13.15
C ASP A 115 -14.24 -0.60 -13.33
N ASP A 116 -13.72 0.63 -13.24
CA ASP A 116 -12.29 0.87 -13.16
C ASP A 116 -11.69 0.32 -11.84
N THR A 117 -10.36 0.17 -11.79
CA THR A 117 -9.68 -0.42 -10.63
C THR A 117 -9.91 0.33 -9.32
N VAL A 118 -10.23 1.62 -9.36
CA VAL A 118 -10.56 2.40 -8.15
C VAL A 118 -12.00 2.14 -7.74
N THR A 119 -12.92 2.08 -8.70
CA THR A 119 -14.32 1.75 -8.47
C THR A 119 -14.48 0.33 -7.91
N GLU A 120 -13.81 -0.66 -8.52
CA GLU A 120 -13.74 -2.06 -8.03
C GLU A 120 -13.23 -2.09 -6.58
N PHE A 121 -12.14 -1.37 -6.30
CA PHE A 121 -11.58 -1.25 -4.97
C PHE A 121 -12.59 -0.68 -3.97
N LEU A 122 -13.27 0.42 -4.30
CA LEU A 122 -14.22 1.07 -3.38
C LEU A 122 -15.42 0.16 -3.08
N ARG A 123 -15.98 -0.51 -4.09
CA ARG A 123 -17.08 -1.46 -3.90
C ARG A 123 -16.65 -2.65 -3.05
N GLY A 124 -15.50 -3.26 -3.37
CA GLY A 124 -14.97 -4.41 -2.66
C GLY A 124 -14.58 -4.09 -1.22
N TYR A 125 -13.88 -2.98 -1.00
CA TYR A 125 -13.50 -2.50 0.32
C TYR A 125 -14.73 -2.22 1.20
N THR A 126 -15.73 -1.52 0.66
CA THR A 126 -16.96 -1.21 1.41
C THR A 126 -17.70 -2.49 1.79
N ARG A 127 -17.82 -3.45 0.87
CA ARG A 127 -18.43 -4.76 1.15
C ARG A 127 -17.69 -5.49 2.28
N GLN A 128 -16.36 -5.57 2.21
CA GLN A 128 -15.54 -6.20 3.25
C GLN A 128 -15.74 -5.54 4.63
N ARG A 129 -15.83 -4.21 4.68
CA ARG A 129 -16.08 -3.46 5.93
C ARG A 129 -17.47 -3.71 6.49
N VAL A 130 -18.48 -3.73 5.62
CA VAL A 130 -19.87 -4.04 6.02
C VAL A 130 -19.98 -5.47 6.55
N GLU A 131 -19.34 -6.44 5.88
CA GLU A 131 -19.31 -7.83 6.32
C GLU A 131 -18.59 -7.98 7.66
N ALA A 132 -17.39 -7.40 7.80
CA ALA A 132 -16.64 -7.42 9.05
C ALA A 132 -17.40 -6.76 10.23
N HIS A 133 -18.17 -5.71 9.96
CA HIS A 133 -19.03 -5.10 10.97
C HIS A 133 -20.20 -6.01 11.38
N LYS A 134 -20.85 -6.67 10.42
CA LYS A 134 -21.93 -7.64 10.68
C LYS A 134 -21.45 -8.87 11.46
N GLU A 135 -20.20 -9.28 11.24
CA GLU A 135 -19.55 -10.36 11.96
C GLU A 135 -18.99 -9.94 13.33
N GLU A 136 -19.22 -8.69 13.75
CA GLU A 136 -18.71 -8.09 14.99
C GLU A 136 -17.16 -8.10 15.10
N VAL A 137 -16.46 -8.30 13.97
CA VAL A 137 -15.00 -8.22 13.87
C VAL A 137 -14.56 -6.76 13.96
N GLU A 138 -15.29 -5.86 13.31
CA GLU A 138 -15.08 -4.42 13.40
C GLU A 138 -16.23 -3.74 14.15
N LYS A 139 -15.87 -2.95 15.17
CA LYS A 139 -16.85 -2.27 16.03
C LYS A 139 -17.58 -1.13 15.33
N GLU A 140 -16.91 -0.47 14.40
CA GLU A 140 -17.42 0.71 13.71
C GLU A 140 -17.49 0.43 12.22
N LEU A 141 -18.62 0.82 11.62
CA LEU A 141 -18.80 0.77 10.17
C LEU A 141 -18.13 2.00 9.55
N VAL A 142 -17.44 1.80 8.43
CA VAL A 142 -16.85 2.89 7.64
C VAL A 142 -17.89 3.96 7.33
N SER A 143 -17.54 5.22 7.55
CA SER A 143 -18.43 6.34 7.24
C SER A 143 -18.38 6.71 5.75
N ALA A 144 -19.41 7.38 5.27
CA ALA A 144 -19.42 7.90 3.90
C ALA A 144 -18.32 8.95 3.67
N ASP A 145 -18.00 9.76 4.68
CA ASP A 145 -17.02 10.82 4.58
C ASP A 145 -15.59 10.25 4.60
N GLU A 146 -15.36 9.18 5.37
CA GLU A 146 -14.13 8.39 5.33
C GLU A 146 -13.92 7.74 3.96
N LEU A 147 -14.99 7.22 3.35
CA LEU A 147 -14.93 6.58 2.04
C LEU A 147 -14.64 7.61 0.93
N GLU A 148 -15.26 8.79 0.98
CA GLU A 148 -14.94 9.91 0.09
C GLU A 148 -13.48 10.37 0.28
N ALA A 149 -13.04 10.47 1.54
CA ALA A 149 -11.69 10.87 1.87
C ALA A 149 -10.64 9.88 1.35
N LEU A 150 -10.95 8.57 1.44
CA LEU A 150 -10.15 7.47 0.90
C LEU A 150 -10.10 7.53 -0.63
N ALA A 151 -11.24 7.69 -1.31
CA ALA A 151 -11.31 7.79 -2.76
C ALA A 151 -10.45 8.96 -3.29
N GLY A 152 -10.58 10.14 -2.71
CA GLY A 152 -9.76 11.31 -3.07
C GLY A 152 -8.27 11.09 -2.84
N ALA A 153 -7.91 10.40 -1.75
CA ALA A 153 -6.52 10.07 -1.44
C ALA A 153 -5.93 9.04 -2.42
N VAL A 154 -6.68 7.99 -2.77
CA VAL A 154 -6.27 6.99 -3.78
C VAL A 154 -6.03 7.65 -5.13
N LEU A 155 -6.91 8.54 -5.59
CA LEU A 155 -6.72 9.27 -6.84
C LEU A 155 -5.46 10.14 -6.84
N ARG A 156 -5.14 10.77 -5.71
CA ARG A 156 -3.91 11.58 -5.58
C ARG A 156 -2.66 10.70 -5.66
N VAL A 157 -2.67 9.55 -4.98
CA VAL A 157 -1.60 8.56 -5.05
C VAL A 157 -1.44 8.04 -6.47
N ALA A 158 -2.54 7.65 -7.13
CA ALA A 158 -2.54 7.12 -8.49
C ALA A 158 -1.92 8.10 -9.50
N ARG A 159 -2.21 9.41 -9.40
CA ARG A 159 -1.63 10.42 -10.29
C ARG A 159 -0.10 10.48 -10.21
N VAL A 160 0.44 10.46 -8.99
CA VAL A 160 1.89 10.53 -8.77
C VAL A 160 2.56 9.21 -9.11
N ASP A 161 1.90 8.11 -8.80
CA ASP A 161 2.41 6.78 -9.09
C ASP A 161 2.51 6.53 -10.61
N LEU A 162 1.49 6.90 -11.37
CA LEU A 162 1.51 6.89 -12.84
C LEU A 162 2.59 7.81 -13.42
N GLU A 163 2.69 9.04 -12.92
CA GLU A 163 3.70 10.01 -13.38
C GLU A 163 5.12 9.49 -13.12
N ALA A 164 5.37 8.92 -11.95
CA ALA A 164 6.66 8.36 -11.59
C ALA A 164 6.98 7.05 -12.33
N ALA A 165 5.95 6.32 -12.79
CA ALA A 165 6.09 5.23 -13.75
C ALA A 165 6.29 5.71 -15.20
N GLY A 166 6.30 7.01 -15.46
CA GLY A 166 6.46 7.61 -16.78
C GLY A 166 5.20 7.55 -17.64
N ARG A 167 4.02 7.34 -17.04
CA ARG A 167 2.73 7.29 -17.72
C ARG A 167 2.01 8.63 -17.66
N ASP A 168 1.21 8.90 -18.69
CA ASP A 168 0.30 10.03 -18.71
C ASP A 168 -0.85 9.81 -17.71
N ASN A 169 -1.16 10.84 -16.92
CA ASN A 169 -2.19 10.81 -15.89
C ASN A 169 -3.40 11.68 -16.24
N LYS A 170 -3.54 12.16 -17.49
CA LYS A 170 -4.63 13.04 -17.91
C LYS A 170 -5.98 12.37 -17.86
N SER A 171 -6.03 11.05 -17.99
CA SER A 171 -7.25 10.25 -17.81
C SER A 171 -7.79 10.31 -16.38
N LEU A 172 -6.98 10.69 -15.39
CA LEU A 172 -7.41 10.95 -14.02
C LEU A 172 -7.89 12.39 -13.87
N ASP A 173 -8.77 12.85 -14.76
CA ASP A 173 -9.28 14.21 -14.80
C ASP A 173 -10.42 14.45 -13.79
N ALA A 174 -11.07 15.61 -13.92
CA ALA A 174 -12.20 15.98 -13.07
C ALA A 174 -13.42 15.07 -13.29
N ASP A 175 -13.62 14.52 -14.48
CA ASP A 175 -14.77 13.70 -14.80
C ASP A 175 -14.58 12.26 -14.30
N PHE A 176 -13.35 11.73 -14.37
CA PHE A 176 -12.97 10.51 -13.65
C PHE A 176 -13.21 10.65 -12.14
N LYS A 177 -12.75 11.76 -11.55
CA LYS A 177 -13.00 12.04 -10.12
C LYS A 177 -14.50 12.07 -9.79
N LYS A 178 -15.32 12.74 -10.61
CA LYS A 178 -16.78 12.78 -10.40
C LYS A 178 -17.41 11.40 -10.46
N ARG A 179 -16.97 10.55 -11.39
CA ARG A 179 -17.45 9.16 -11.51
C ARG A 179 -17.16 8.36 -10.24
N VAL A 180 -15.92 8.40 -9.77
CA VAL A 180 -15.49 7.73 -8.54
C VAL A 180 -16.29 8.22 -7.33
N LEU A 181 -16.54 9.53 -7.22
CA LEU A 181 -17.39 10.08 -6.16
C LEU A 181 -18.87 9.68 -6.31
N GLY A 182 -19.35 9.50 -7.53
CA GLY A 182 -20.67 8.93 -7.80
C GLY A 182 -20.82 7.52 -7.20
N VAL A 183 -19.80 6.68 -7.34
CA VAL A 183 -19.76 5.34 -6.72
C VAL A 183 -19.81 5.43 -5.20
N VAL A 184 -19.10 6.38 -4.59
CA VAL A 184 -19.15 6.59 -3.13
C VAL A 184 -20.59 6.97 -2.69
N ALA A 185 -21.27 7.82 -3.46
CA ALA A 185 -22.66 8.19 -3.19
C ALA A 185 -23.63 7.01 -3.34
N GLU A 186 -23.44 6.16 -4.34
CA GLU A 186 -24.19 4.90 -4.49
C GLU A 186 -23.99 4.00 -3.26
N LEU A 187 -22.74 3.73 -2.89
CA LEU A 187 -22.39 2.88 -1.75
C LEU A 187 -22.93 3.41 -0.42
N LYS A 188 -22.93 4.74 -0.23
CA LYS A 188 -23.56 5.41 0.92
C LYS A 188 -25.03 5.03 1.04
N THR A 189 -25.76 5.06 -0.07
CA THR A 189 -27.20 4.75 -0.09
C THR A 189 -27.49 3.26 -0.02
N GLU A 190 -26.70 2.43 -0.69
CA GLU A 190 -26.85 0.97 -0.71
C GLU A 190 -26.64 0.36 0.68
N TYR A 191 -25.60 0.79 1.39
CA TYR A 191 -25.21 0.23 2.69
C TYR A 191 -25.68 1.06 3.90
N ASN A 192 -26.41 2.16 3.68
CA ASN A 192 -26.82 3.12 4.72
C ASN A 192 -25.63 3.55 5.61
N LEU A 193 -24.51 3.93 4.99
CA LEU A 193 -23.29 4.28 5.70
C LEU A 193 -23.52 5.49 6.62
N PRO A 194 -22.95 5.49 7.84
CA PRO A 194 -23.05 6.63 8.75
C PRO A 194 -22.35 7.86 8.16
N GLN A 195 -22.78 9.04 8.59
CA GLN A 195 -22.02 10.27 8.42
C GLN A 195 -21.05 10.38 9.59
N SER A 196 -19.81 10.81 9.34
CA SER A 196 -18.88 11.07 10.42
C SER A 196 -19.43 12.19 11.31
N ALA A 197 -19.12 12.13 12.60
CA ALA A 197 -19.18 13.34 13.42
C ALA A 197 -18.19 14.36 12.81
N PRO A 198 -18.49 15.67 12.86
CA PRO A 198 -17.54 16.67 12.36
C PRO A 198 -16.24 16.53 13.15
N GLU A 199 -15.20 16.00 12.51
CA GLU A 199 -13.84 16.09 13.03
C GLU A 199 -13.34 17.50 12.75
N ASP A 200 -12.86 18.17 13.79
CA ASP A 200 -12.17 19.46 13.69
C ASP A 200 -11.08 19.31 12.63
N GLN A 201 -11.22 20.07 11.55
CA GLN A 201 -10.25 20.11 10.46
C GLN A 201 -8.99 20.76 11.00
N ASP A 202 -8.03 19.94 11.46
CA ASP A 202 -6.64 20.36 11.59
C ASP A 202 -6.11 20.60 10.16
N GLU A 203 -6.42 21.78 9.65
CA GLU A 203 -5.75 22.43 8.53
C GLU A 203 -4.30 22.71 8.96
N GLU A 204 -3.42 21.69 8.90
CA GLU A 204 -2.00 21.96 8.71
C GLU A 204 -1.79 22.40 7.26
N GLU A 205 -2.08 23.69 7.02
CA GLU A 205 -1.57 24.46 5.90
C GLU A 205 -0.04 24.48 6.05
N VAL A 206 0.64 23.69 5.21
CA VAL A 206 2.10 23.63 5.16
C VAL A 206 2.61 24.99 4.69
N GLU A 207 3.15 25.77 5.64
CA GLU A 207 3.88 27.00 5.35
C GLU A 207 4.99 26.72 4.32
N GLU A 208 4.87 27.38 3.17
CA GLU A 208 5.91 27.44 2.15
C GLU A 208 7.01 28.40 2.62
N GLU A 209 7.96 27.92 3.43
CA GLU A 209 9.20 28.67 3.72
C GLU A 209 10.41 28.16 2.92
N THR A 210 10.69 28.92 1.86
CA THR A 210 12.00 29.40 1.41
C THR A 210 13.04 28.40 0.87
N ASN A 211 13.49 28.69 -0.36
CA ASN A 211 14.92 28.67 -0.65
C ASN A 211 15.29 29.90 -1.47
N GLY A 212 15.56 30.99 -0.75
CA GLY A 212 16.40 32.06 -1.25
C GLY A 212 17.84 31.85 -0.77
N VAL A 213 18.73 31.44 -1.67
CA VAL A 213 20.20 31.64 -1.63
C VAL A 213 20.67 31.55 -3.09
N GLY A 214 21.40 32.45 -3.73
CA GLY A 214 22.13 33.65 -3.34
C GLY A 214 23.19 33.92 -4.42
N GLY A 215 23.24 35.18 -4.89
CA GLY A 215 24.39 35.89 -5.51
C GLY A 215 25.34 35.19 -6.50
N ALA A 216 25.38 35.74 -7.72
CA ALA A 216 26.60 36.28 -8.34
C ALA A 216 26.21 37.40 -9.32
#